data_AF-A0A1J3CQX6-F1
#
_entry.id   AF-A0A1J3CQX6-F1
#
_cell.length_a   1.000
_cell.length_b   1.000
_cell.length_c   1.000
_cell.angle_alpha   90.00
_cell.angle_beta   90.00
_cell.angle_gamma   90.00
#
_symmetry.space_group_name_H-M   'P 1'
#
loop_
_entity.id
_entity.type
_entity.pdbx_description
1 polymer ?
#
loop_
_entity_poly.entity_id
_entity_poly.type
_entity_poly.pdbx_seq_one_letter_code
_entity_poly.pdbx_strand_id
1 'polypeptide(L)' 'ELNDYVATRSYIDGYTPSGADLSVLSGAPAVIDASKFPHANRWLNHINSFTPSVRSFWTGAAEQKTAAPAAAAASPAKKP' A
#
# COMPACT_ATOMS: atom_id res chain seq x y z
N GLU A 1 -17.73 -6.23 -6.10
CA GLU A 1 -17.38 -5.45 -4.88
C GLU A 1 -15.88 -5.44 -4.60
N LEU A 2 -15.36 -4.29 -4.15
CA LEU A 2 -13.93 -4.10 -3.82
C LEU A 2 -13.46 -5.04 -2.69
N ASN A 3 -14.26 -5.19 -1.63
CA ASN A 3 -13.92 -6.00 -0.46
C ASN A 3 -13.55 -7.44 -0.82
N ASP A 4 -14.33 -8.08 -1.69
CA ASP A 4 -14.08 -9.47 -2.09
C ASP A 4 -12.87 -9.58 -3.03
N TYR A 5 -12.65 -8.55 -3.87
CA TYR A 5 -11.51 -8.52 -4.77
C TYR A 5 -10.18 -8.46 -4.02
N VAL A 6 -10.10 -7.58 -3.01
CA VAL A 6 -8.90 -7.42 -2.16
C VAL A 6 -8.84 -8.43 -1.00
N ALA A 7 -9.77 -9.38 -0.92
CA ALA A 7 -9.68 -10.46 0.05
C ALA A 7 -8.41 -11.29 -0.15
N THR A 8 -8.06 -11.58 -1.41
CA THR A 8 -6.87 -12.38 -1.78
C THR A 8 -5.73 -11.54 -2.37
N ARG A 9 -5.93 -10.22 -2.51
CA ARG A 9 -4.99 -9.32 -3.18
C ARG A 9 -4.63 -8.12 -2.32
N SER A 10 -3.36 -7.73 -2.37
CA SER A 10 -2.87 -6.54 -1.67
C SER A 10 -3.06 -5.25 -2.46
N TYR A 11 -3.22 -5.34 -3.78
CA TYR A 11 -3.31 -4.23 -4.72
C TYR A 11 -4.44 -4.47 -5.73
N ILE A 12 -4.87 -3.39 -6.40
CA ILE A 12 -5.92 -3.46 -7.42
C ILE A 12 -5.43 -4.16 -8.69
N ASP A 13 -4.16 -3.98 -9.04
CA ASP A 13 -3.54 -4.64 -10.19
C ASP A 13 -2.14 -5.17 -9.84
N GLY A 14 -1.84 -6.40 -10.26
CA GLY A 14 -0.57 -7.08 -10.00
C GLY A 14 -0.24 -7.36 -8.53
N TYR A 15 1.06 -7.42 -8.24
CA TYR A 15 1.62 -7.72 -6.91
C TYR A 15 2.35 -6.52 -6.28
N THR A 16 2.33 -5.37 -6.95
CA THR A 16 2.99 -4.13 -6.54
C THR A 16 2.00 -2.97 -6.61
N PRO A 17 2.21 -1.87 -5.85
CA PRO A 17 1.37 -0.69 -5.97
C PRO A 17 1.34 -0.15 -7.42
N SER A 18 0.18 0.28 -7.86
CA SER A 18 -0.02 0.74 -9.25
C SER A 18 -0.95 1.95 -9.33
N GLY A 19 -1.02 2.56 -10.51
CA GLY A 19 -1.99 3.62 -10.79
C GLY A 19 -3.44 3.20 -10.55
N ALA A 20 -3.76 1.90 -10.68
CA ALA A 20 -5.09 1.38 -10.41
C ALA A 20 -5.49 1.54 -8.93
N ASP A 21 -4.54 1.38 -7.99
CA ASP A 21 -4.80 1.63 -6.57
C ASP A 21 -5.16 3.10 -6.31
N LEU A 22 -4.51 4.03 -7.00
CA LEU A 22 -4.80 5.47 -6.86
C LEU A 22 -6.17 5.83 -7.42
N SER A 23 -6.54 5.24 -8.56
CA SER A 23 -7.88 5.44 -9.15
C SER A 23 -8.97 4.96 -8.19
N VAL A 24 -8.81 3.77 -7.59
CA VAL A 24 -9.77 3.27 -6.59
C VAL A 24 -9.73 4.10 -5.32
N LEU A 25 -8.55 4.52 -4.86
CA LEU A 25 -8.39 5.36 -3.66
C LEU A 25 -9.10 6.71 -3.82
N SER A 26 -9.09 7.30 -5.02
CA SER A 26 -9.74 8.59 -5.30
C SER A 26 -11.27 8.55 -5.14
N GLY A 27 -11.88 7.40 -5.37
CA GLY A 27 -13.31 7.18 -5.17
C GLY A 27 -13.66 6.53 -3.82
N ALA A 28 -12.65 6.11 -3.04
CA ALA A 28 -12.86 5.48 -1.75
C ALA A 28 -13.17 6.53 -0.67
N PRO A 29 -14.00 6.18 0.34
CA PRO A 29 -14.20 7.05 1.49
C PRO A 29 -12.90 7.15 2.30
N ALA A 30 -12.76 8.22 3.08
CA ALA A 30 -11.60 8.42 3.95
C ALA A 30 -11.45 7.31 5.02
N VAL A 31 -12.57 6.68 5.41
CA VAL A 31 -12.62 5.58 6.37
C VAL A 31 -13.60 4.53 5.86
N ILE A 32 -13.23 3.25 5.97
CA ILE A 32 -14.09 2.10 5.67
C ILE A 32 -14.39 1.38 6.98
N ASP A 33 -15.66 1.06 7.23
CA ASP A 33 -16.06 0.28 8.40
C ASP A 33 -15.48 -1.15 8.34
N ALA A 34 -14.54 -1.45 9.23
CA ALA A 34 -13.88 -2.75 9.30
C ALA A 34 -14.85 -3.90 9.57
N SER A 35 -15.97 -3.63 10.25
CA SER A 35 -16.97 -4.64 10.62
C SER A 35 -17.77 -5.10 9.41
N LYS A 36 -17.90 -4.23 8.40
CA LYS A 36 -18.65 -4.50 7.17
C LYS A 36 -17.74 -4.91 6.01
N PHE A 37 -16.59 -4.26 5.89
CA PHE A 37 -15.66 -4.44 4.77
C PHE A 37 -14.22 -4.58 5.28
N PRO A 38 -13.88 -5.68 5.96
CA PRO A 38 -12.58 -5.85 6.62
C PRO A 38 -11.41 -5.83 5.62
N HIS A 39 -11.59 -6.40 4.44
CA HIS A 39 -10.52 -6.48 3.43
C HIS A 39 -10.32 -5.14 2.73
N ALA A 40 -11.41 -4.42 2.43
CA ALA A 40 -11.32 -3.09 1.87
C ALA A 40 -10.71 -2.09 2.86
N ASN A 41 -11.04 -2.18 4.15
CA ASN A 41 -10.39 -1.39 5.21
C ASN A 41 -8.89 -1.69 5.27
N ARG A 42 -8.50 -2.97 5.31
CA ARG A 42 -7.09 -3.38 5.30
C ARG A 42 -6.35 -2.80 4.09
N TRP A 43 -6.93 -2.91 2.89
CA TRP A 43 -6.37 -2.32 1.67
C TRP A 43 -6.25 -0.79 1.79
N LEU A 44 -7.29 -0.08 2.24
CA LEU A 44 -7.26 1.38 2.39
C LEU A 44 -6.14 1.83 3.35
N ASN A 45 -6.01 1.18 4.51
CA ASN A 45 -4.95 1.48 5.47
C ASN A 45 -3.56 1.19 4.90
N HIS A 46 -3.42 0.09 4.16
CA HIS A 46 -2.18 -0.27 3.47
C HIS A 46 -1.77 0.81 2.47
N ILE A 47 -2.68 1.23 1.58
CA ILE A 47 -2.42 2.28 0.60
C ILE A 47 -2.13 3.64 1.27
N ASN A 48 -2.83 3.97 2.36
CA ASN A 48 -2.61 5.21 3.11
C ASN A 48 -1.31 5.23 3.92
N SER A 49 -0.69 4.08 4.19
CA SER A 49 0.62 4.02 4.84
C SER A 49 1.74 4.61 3.97
N PHE A 50 1.54 4.67 2.65
CA PHE A 50 2.47 5.29 1.73
C PHE A 50 2.27 6.80 1.67
N THR A 51 3.37 7.53 1.76
CA THR A 51 3.35 8.99 1.64
C THR A 51 2.84 9.40 0.25
N PRO A 52 2.24 10.60 0.11
CA PRO A 52 1.81 11.10 -1.20
C PRO A 52 2.93 11.11 -2.24
N SER A 53 4.17 11.42 -1.82
CA SER A 53 5.35 11.38 -2.70
C SER A 53 5.67 9.98 -3.19
N VAL A 54 5.49 8.93 -2.37
CA VAL A 54 5.68 7.55 -2.83
C VAL A 54 4.57 7.17 -3.81
N ARG A 55 3.33 7.55 -3.51
CA ARG A 55 2.17 7.28 -4.35
C ARG A 55 2.26 7.92 -5.72
N SER A 56 2.86 9.11 -5.87
CA SER A 56 3.02 9.74 -7.18
C SER A 56 3.89 8.95 -8.16
N PHE A 57 4.71 8.00 -7.70
CA PHE A 57 5.49 7.14 -8.59
C PHE A 57 4.68 5.98 -9.20
N TRP A 58 3.50 5.65 -8.66
CA TRP A 58 2.73 4.47 -9.07
C TRP A 58 2.03 4.62 -10.43
N THR A 59 1.87 5.85 -10.92
CA THR A 59 1.29 6.15 -12.24
C THR A 59 2.29 6.05 -13.40
N GLY A 60 3.50 5.55 -13.16
CA GLY A 60 4.49 5.34 -14.20
C GLY A 60 5.51 6.45 -14.35
N ALA A 61 6.09 6.91 -13.24
CA ALA A 61 7.47 7.40 -13.31
C ALA A 61 8.37 6.15 -13.42
N ALA A 62 8.82 5.88 -14.64
CA ALA A 62 9.68 4.78 -15.07
C ALA A 62 10.43 4.06 -13.93
N GLU A 63 10.15 2.76 -13.79
CA GLU A 63 11.11 1.74 -13.35
C GLU A 63 12.14 2.21 -12.30
N GLN A 64 11.70 2.41 -11.07
CA GLN A 64 12.57 2.26 -9.92
C GLN A 64 12.17 0.99 -9.20
N LYS A 65 12.61 -0.13 -9.78
CA LYS A 65 12.67 -1.42 -9.14
C LYS A 65 13.55 -1.28 -7.89
N THR A 66 12.94 -1.04 -6.75
CA THR A 66 13.56 -1.34 -5.45
C THR A 66 12.59 -2.25 -4.71
N ALA A 67 12.72 -3.53 -5.03
CA ALA A 67 12.50 -4.57 -4.04
C ALA A 67 13.58 -4.36 -2.96
N ALA A 68 13.13 -4.35 -1.71
CA ALA A 68 13.91 -4.05 -0.50
C ALA A 68 15.24 -4.80 -0.39
N PRO A 69 16.11 -4.37 0.54
CA PRO A 69 16.69 -5.31 1.48
C PRO A 69 15.92 -5.24 2.80
N ALA A 70 15.23 -6.34 3.11
CA ALA A 70 15.05 -6.70 4.50
C ALA A 70 16.45 -6.93 5.11
N ALA A 71 16.90 -6.03 5.97
CA ALA A 71 18.00 -6.24 6.90
C ALA A 71 17.70 -5.37 8.13
N ALA A 72 17.09 -5.97 9.15
CA ALA A 72 17.79 -6.51 10.31
C ALA A 72 17.98 -5.45 11.40
N ALA A 73 17.36 -5.72 12.54
CA ALA A 73 17.57 -5.04 13.80
C ALA A 73 19.06 -4.91 14.12
N ALA A 74 19.49 -3.73 14.55
CA ALA A 74 20.65 -3.57 15.43
C ALA A 74 20.51 -2.29 16.24
N SER A 75 20.22 -2.44 17.53
CA SER A 75 20.30 -1.40 18.56
C SER A 75 21.69 -0.74 18.58
N PRO A 76 21.81 0.55 18.97
CA PRO A 76 23.12 1.17 19.16
C PRO A 76 23.71 0.75 20.52
N ALA A 77 24.73 -0.11 20.50
CA ALA A 77 25.57 -0.40 21.66
C ALA A 77 26.95 0.28 21.52
N LYS A 78 27.11 1.38 22.27
CA LYS A 78 28.29 1.94 22.97
C LYS A 78 29.73 1.81 22.39
N LYS A 79 30.28 2.99 22.05
CA LYS A 79 31.63 3.61 22.31
C LYS A 79 32.94 2.78 22.33
N PRO A 80 34.06 3.42 21.96
CA PRO A 80 34.96 3.99 22.99
C PRO A 80 35.11 5.52 22.98
#